data_AF-A0A0D2KQ48-F1
#
_entry.id   AF-A0A0D2KQ48-F1
#
_cell.length_a   1.000
_cell.length_b   1.000
_cell.length_c   1.000
_cell.angle_alpha   90.00
_cell.angle_beta   90.00
_cell.angle_gamma   90.00
#
_symmetry.space_group_name_H-M   'P 1'
#
loop_
_entity.id
_entity.type
_entity.pdbx_description
1 polymer ?
#
loop_
_entity_poly.entity_id
_entity_poly.type
_entity_poly.pdbx_seq_one_letter_code
_entity_poly.pdbx_strand_id
1 'polypeptide(L)'
;MRAREWPTLLVAGNGSIHTAVKCCLTAARFVQPDGLIVSFEPLFRAENHGRALLALSVLPCDPQPLPAAGAFAPGSAVAAAAAGAFAPGSAAAAAAAAQIKVGAHSRHANVGAALSSRLVEGGSPYVVLSALGETAVANAVMAAAHAQHYLSTQSGRRLAVEARAAVVVKGGDQLVGVQLWVRLQPPGSTGGAADAGAPNAAAAAGPSGGAMVPAA
;
A
#
# COMPACT_ATOMS: atom_id res chain seq x y z
N MET A 1 0.97 -7.74 15.48
CA MET A 1 2.21 -8.10 14.77
C MET A 1 3.12 -9.02 15.59
N ARG A 2 3.64 -8.62 16.77
CA ARG A 2 4.43 -9.55 17.62
C ARG A 2 3.65 -10.76 18.11
N ALA A 3 2.35 -10.59 18.38
CA ALA A 3 1.43 -11.69 18.66
C ALA A 3 1.02 -12.51 17.40
N ARG A 4 1.68 -12.29 16.25
CA ARG A 4 1.33 -12.86 14.94
C ARG A 4 -0.09 -12.55 14.43
N GLU A 5 -0.73 -11.54 15.02
CA GLU A 5 -1.94 -10.93 14.48
C GLU A 5 -1.58 -9.87 13.44
N TRP A 6 -2.19 -9.98 12.26
CA TRP A 6 -1.96 -9.11 11.10
C TRP A 6 -3.20 -8.25 10.85
N PRO A 7 -3.19 -6.99 11.31
CA PRO A 7 -4.39 -6.17 11.27
C PRO A 7 -4.71 -5.70 9.84
N THR A 8 -5.99 -5.41 9.60
CA THR A 8 -6.44 -4.70 8.40
C THR A 8 -6.82 -3.27 8.78
N LEU A 9 -6.18 -2.29 8.16
CA LEU A 9 -6.51 -0.87 8.37
C LEU A 9 -7.60 -0.45 7.38
N LEU A 10 -8.75 -0.02 7.89
CA LEU A 10 -9.83 0.53 7.06
C LEU A 10 -9.66 2.04 6.96
N VAL A 11 -9.52 2.54 5.73
CA VAL A 11 -9.23 3.96 5.47
C VAL A 11 -10.26 4.56 4.52
N ALA A 12 -10.59 5.83 4.76
CA ALA A 12 -11.57 6.60 4.00
C ALA A 12 -11.05 8.04 3.78
N GLY A 13 -10.75 8.38 2.53
CA GLY A 13 -10.21 9.69 2.13
C GLY A 13 -8.69 9.78 2.19
N ASN A 14 -8.14 10.74 1.45
CA ASN A 14 -6.69 10.85 1.22
C ASN A 14 -5.86 11.02 2.49
N GLY A 15 -6.31 11.85 3.44
CA GLY A 15 -5.59 12.07 4.70
C GLY A 15 -5.53 10.83 5.59
N SER A 16 -6.59 10.01 5.60
CA SER A 16 -6.59 8.74 6.34
C SER A 16 -5.64 7.72 5.69
N ILE A 17 -5.58 7.66 4.35
CA ILE A 17 -4.63 6.80 3.62
C ILE A 17 -3.19 7.20 3.97
N HIS A 18 -2.87 8.49 3.90
CA HIS A 18 -1.54 8.99 4.25
C HIS A 18 -1.17 8.70 5.71
N THR A 19 -2.11 8.89 6.64
CA THR A 19 -1.92 8.56 8.06
C THR A 19 -1.68 7.06 8.25
N ALA A 20 -2.44 6.20 7.58
CA ALA A 20 -2.23 4.75 7.65
C ALA A 20 -0.86 4.33 7.10
N VAL A 21 -0.40 4.93 6.00
CA VAL A 21 0.97 4.69 5.49
C VAL A 21 2.03 5.11 6.51
N LYS A 22 1.85 6.26 7.18
CA LYS A 22 2.73 6.69 8.28
C LYS A 22 2.70 5.73 9.47
N CYS A 23 1.53 5.18 9.80
CA CYS A 23 1.41 4.15 10.83
C CYS A 23 2.21 2.91 10.42
N CYS A 24 2.10 2.43 9.17
CA CYS A 24 2.89 1.31 8.67
C CYS A 24 4.41 1.59 8.74
N LEU A 25 4.85 2.78 8.31
CA LEU A 25 6.25 3.20 8.40
C LEU A 25 6.77 3.20 9.85
N THR A 26 5.97 3.75 10.77
CA THR A 26 6.32 3.82 12.18
C THR A 26 6.39 2.42 12.78
N ALA A 27 5.38 1.59 12.51
CA ALA A 27 5.30 0.23 12.99
C ALA A 27 6.45 -0.63 12.46
N ALA A 28 6.87 -0.45 11.19
CA ALA A 28 8.03 -1.11 10.61
C ALA A 28 9.29 -0.87 11.43
N ARG A 29 9.54 0.36 11.88
CA ARG A 29 10.71 0.69 12.72
C ARG A 29 10.69 -0.03 14.07
N PHE A 30 9.52 -0.28 14.64
CA PHE A 30 9.38 -0.97 15.93
C PHE A 30 9.60 -2.48 15.83
N VAL A 31 9.25 -3.09 14.69
CA VAL A 31 9.36 -4.54 14.49
C VAL A 31 10.62 -4.95 13.72
N GLN A 32 11.34 -3.98 13.14
CA GLN A 32 12.61 -4.20 12.44
C GLN A 32 13.70 -4.88 13.30
N PRO A 33 13.88 -4.56 14.60
CA PRO A 33 14.84 -5.27 15.44
C PRO A 33 14.53 -6.76 15.60
N ASP A 34 13.26 -7.14 15.43
CA ASP A 34 12.79 -8.52 15.48
C ASP A 34 12.91 -9.22 14.10
N GLY A 35 13.53 -8.56 13.10
CA GLY A 35 13.67 -9.06 11.73
C GLY A 35 12.39 -9.03 10.91
N LEU A 36 11.32 -8.39 11.39
CA LEU A 36 10.03 -8.36 10.71
C LEU A 36 9.95 -7.19 9.72
N ILE A 37 9.31 -7.46 8.58
CA ILE A 37 9.01 -6.45 7.55
C ILE A 37 7.50 -6.17 7.57
N VAL A 38 7.12 -4.89 7.46
CA VAL A 38 5.71 -4.50 7.36
C VAL A 38 5.39 -4.25 5.89
N SER A 39 4.69 -5.20 5.28
CA SER A 39 4.04 -5.00 3.98
C SER A 39 2.53 -5.00 4.15
N PHE A 40 1.83 -4.35 3.23
CA PHE A 40 0.37 -4.39 3.18
C PHE A 40 -0.14 -4.62 1.76
N GLU A 41 -1.34 -5.16 1.66
CA GLU A 41 -2.09 -5.33 0.42
C GLU A 41 -3.24 -4.31 0.40
N PRO A 42 -3.23 -3.35 -0.54
CA PRO A 42 -4.31 -2.39 -0.70
C PRO A 42 -5.44 -2.99 -1.54
N LEU A 43 -6.66 -2.96 -1.01
CA LEU A 43 -7.87 -3.43 -1.68
C LEU A 43 -8.96 -2.36 -1.63
N PHE A 44 -9.70 -2.19 -2.72
CA PHE A 44 -10.90 -1.37 -2.71
C PHE A 44 -12.00 -2.05 -1.90
N ARG A 45 -12.71 -1.26 -1.09
CA ARG A 45 -13.85 -1.74 -0.29
C ARG A 45 -15.20 -1.54 -0.97
N ALA A 46 -15.23 -0.76 -2.05
CA ALA A 46 -16.44 -0.42 -2.77
C ALA A 46 -16.24 -0.74 -4.25
N GLU A 47 -17.33 -1.08 -4.95
CA GLU A 47 -17.31 -1.33 -6.41
C GLU A 47 -16.88 -0.09 -7.20
N ASN A 48 -17.25 1.10 -6.70
CA ASN A 48 -16.79 2.35 -7.29
C ASN A 48 -15.39 2.71 -6.78
N HIS A 49 -14.38 2.38 -7.58
CA HIS A 49 -12.97 2.65 -7.32
C HIS A 49 -12.56 4.13 -7.46
N GLY A 50 -13.49 5.03 -7.80
CA GLY A 50 -13.24 6.48 -7.85
C GLY A 50 -13.17 7.13 -6.47
N ARG A 51 -13.60 6.44 -5.41
CA ARG A 51 -13.53 6.92 -4.03
C ARG A 51 -12.34 6.32 -3.30
N ALA A 52 -11.71 7.11 -2.44
CA ALA A 52 -10.60 6.70 -1.58
C ALA A 52 -11.07 5.83 -0.40
N LEU A 53 -11.71 4.69 -0.67
CA LEU A 53 -12.21 3.72 0.31
C LEU A 53 -11.42 2.42 0.20
N LEU A 54 -10.42 2.24 1.06
CA LEU A 54 -9.50 1.12 0.98
C LEU A 54 -9.47 0.30 2.28
N ALA A 55 -9.14 -0.98 2.13
CA ALA A 55 -8.63 -1.84 3.18
C ALA A 55 -7.14 -2.06 2.90
N LEU A 56 -6.30 -1.80 3.90
CA LEU A 56 -4.86 -2.08 3.85
C LEU A 56 -4.59 -3.27 4.76
N SER A 57 -4.60 -4.47 4.20
CA SER A 57 -4.36 -5.70 4.95
C SER A 57 -2.87 -5.86 5.19
N VAL A 58 -2.43 -5.75 6.45
CA VAL A 58 -1.02 -6.02 6.78
C VAL A 58 -0.75 -7.50 6.54
N LEU A 59 0.36 -7.80 5.88
CA LEU A 59 0.70 -9.15 5.46
C LEU A 59 1.65 -9.82 6.46
N PRO A 60 1.49 -11.13 6.72
CA PRO A 60 2.53 -11.93 7.35
C PRO A 60 3.76 -11.94 6.44
N CYS A 61 4.77 -11.14 6.76
CA CYS A 61 6.04 -11.22 6.07
C CYS A 61 6.97 -12.12 6.88
N ASP A 62 7.32 -13.26 6.30
CA ASP A 62 8.56 -13.92 6.67
C ASP A 62 9.75 -13.02 6.27
N PRO A 63 10.87 -13.08 7.02
CA PRO A 63 12.09 -12.37 6.66
C PRO A 63 12.62 -12.94 5.34
N GLN A 64 12.20 -12.36 4.22
CA GLN A 64 12.92 -12.50 2.97
C GLN A 64 14.26 -11.78 3.13
N PRO A 65 15.38 -12.35 2.64
CA PRO A 65 16.65 -11.66 2.62
C PRO A 65 16.54 -10.45 1.68
N LEU A 66 16.16 -9.32 2.24
CA LEU A 66 16.39 -8.03 1.64
C LEU A 66 17.90 -7.82 1.56
N PRO A 67 18.42 -7.13 0.52
CA PRO A 67 19.78 -6.61 0.59
C PRO A 67 19.90 -5.78 1.88
N ALA A 68 20.84 -6.18 2.74
CA ALA A 68 20.91 -5.78 4.14
C ALA A 68 20.71 -4.26 4.32
N ALA A 69 19.60 -3.89 4.95
CA ALA A 69 19.50 -2.59 5.58
C ALA A 69 20.47 -2.61 6.77
N GLY A 70 21.52 -1.79 6.70
CA GLY A 70 22.58 -1.75 7.71
C GLY A 70 22.01 -1.76 9.13
N ALA A 71 22.51 -2.71 9.92
CA ALA A 71 22.10 -2.92 11.31
C ALA A 71 22.28 -1.65 12.14
N PHE A 72 21.18 -1.14 12.70
CA PHE A 72 21.24 -0.14 13.76
C PHE A 72 21.46 -0.89 15.09
N ALA A 73 22.68 -0.84 15.62
CA ALA A 73 22.99 -1.40 16.93
C ALA A 73 22.34 -0.55 18.04
N PRO A 74 21.64 -1.15 19.03
CA PRO A 74 21.05 -0.39 20.12
C PRO A 74 22.11 -0.20 21.21
N GLY A 75 22.68 1.01 21.29
CA GLY A 75 23.66 1.30 22.32
C GLY A 75 24.17 2.74 22.26
N SER A 76 23.29 3.72 22.46
CA SER A 76 23.62 4.99 23.15
C SER A 76 22.40 5.90 23.10
N ALA A 77 21.67 5.95 24.21
CA ALA A 77 20.62 6.93 24.44
C ALA A 77 21.22 8.17 25.11
N VAL A 78 22.07 8.93 24.40
CA VAL A 78 22.34 10.35 24.70
C VAL A 78 22.80 11.02 23.41
N ALA A 79 22.20 12.17 23.07
CA ALA A 79 22.39 13.00 21.86
C ALA A 79 21.37 12.78 20.73
N ALA A 80 20.13 13.20 21.00
CA ALA A 80 19.23 13.71 19.98
C ALA A 80 19.80 15.01 19.37
N ALA A 81 19.46 15.26 18.10
CA ALA A 81 19.59 16.53 17.37
C ALA A 81 20.98 16.89 16.80
N ALA A 82 21.46 16.15 15.80
CA ALA A 82 22.18 16.69 14.64
C ALA A 82 22.52 15.53 13.68
N ALA A 83 22.62 15.83 12.37
CA ALA A 83 23.07 14.93 11.31
C ALA A 83 22.09 13.83 10.87
N GLY A 84 20.98 14.26 10.28
CA GLY A 84 20.26 13.48 9.28
C GLY A 84 21.12 13.29 8.03
N ALA A 85 21.69 12.09 7.86
CA ALA A 85 22.13 11.58 6.59
C ALA A 85 21.90 10.06 6.62
N PHE A 86 20.76 9.63 6.08
CA PHE A 86 20.50 8.21 5.85
C PHE A 86 21.50 7.71 4.81
N ALA A 87 22.39 6.81 5.21
CA ALA A 87 23.48 6.27 4.38
C ALA A 87 22.93 5.53 3.13
N PRO A 88 23.68 5.52 2.01
CA PRO A 88 23.19 5.22 0.65
C PRO A 88 23.01 3.71 0.34
N GLY A 89 22.69 2.89 1.35
CA GLY A 89 22.55 1.44 1.19
C GLY A 89 21.33 0.99 0.37
N SER A 90 20.36 1.88 0.13
CA SER A 90 19.17 1.57 -0.69
C SER A 90 19.35 1.87 -2.19
N ALA A 91 20.49 2.42 -2.61
CA ALA A 91 20.69 2.85 -3.99
C ALA A 91 20.87 1.67 -4.97
N ALA A 92 21.51 0.57 -4.55
CA ALA A 92 21.80 -0.56 -5.44
C ALA A 92 20.55 -1.37 -5.82
N ALA A 93 19.60 -1.57 -4.90
CA ALA A 93 18.32 -2.22 -5.21
C ALA A 93 17.34 -1.27 -5.93
N ALA A 94 17.43 0.04 -5.66
CA ALA A 94 16.65 1.05 -6.37
C ALA A 94 17.11 1.23 -7.82
N ALA A 95 18.38 0.96 -8.13
CA ALA A 95 18.95 1.09 -9.48
C ALA A 95 18.40 0.08 -10.50
N ALA A 96 17.94 -1.09 -10.06
CA ALA A 96 17.29 -2.09 -10.93
C ALA A 96 15.76 -1.99 -10.94
N ALA A 97 15.17 -1.28 -9.97
CA ALA A 97 13.73 -1.19 -9.84
C ALA A 97 13.14 -0.10 -10.73
N ALA A 98 12.12 -0.45 -11.52
CA ALA A 98 11.42 0.51 -12.35
C ALA A 98 10.72 1.54 -11.45
N GLN A 99 11.05 2.83 -11.60
CA GLN A 99 10.49 3.90 -10.78
C GLN A 99 9.34 4.62 -11.50
N ILE A 100 8.26 4.93 -10.78
CA ILE A 100 7.14 5.76 -11.24
C ILE A 100 6.96 6.92 -10.26
N LYS A 101 7.04 8.15 -10.76
CA LYS A 101 6.79 9.35 -9.95
C LYS A 101 5.29 9.62 -9.90
N VAL A 102 4.74 9.77 -8.70
CA VAL A 102 3.32 10.04 -8.47
C VAL A 102 3.20 11.42 -7.83
N GLY A 103 2.40 12.30 -8.45
CA GLY A 103 2.11 13.64 -7.97
C GLY A 103 0.66 13.78 -7.48
N ALA A 104 0.34 14.96 -6.95
CA ALA A 104 -0.99 15.29 -6.46
C ALA A 104 -2.08 15.23 -7.56
N HIS A 105 -1.70 15.46 -8.82
CA HIS A 105 -2.61 15.45 -9.97
C HIS A 105 -2.51 14.17 -10.82
N SER A 106 -1.73 13.17 -10.38
CA SER A 106 -1.62 11.91 -11.07
C SER A 106 -2.95 11.16 -11.03
N ARG A 107 -3.43 10.70 -12.20
CA ARG A 107 -4.60 9.84 -12.30
C ARG A 107 -4.24 8.44 -11.81
N HIS A 108 -4.64 8.10 -10.58
CA HIS A 108 -4.27 6.84 -9.92
C HIS A 108 -4.65 5.60 -10.73
N ALA A 109 -5.76 5.59 -11.47
CA ALA A 109 -6.13 4.48 -12.34
C ALA A 109 -5.09 4.23 -13.46
N ASN A 110 -4.65 5.28 -14.14
CA ASN A 110 -3.63 5.18 -15.20
C ASN A 110 -2.28 4.72 -14.63
N VAL A 111 -1.90 5.26 -13.47
CA VAL A 111 -0.69 4.81 -12.75
C VAL A 111 -0.80 3.35 -12.34
N GLY A 112 -1.98 2.91 -11.89
CA GLY A 112 -2.26 1.52 -11.52
C GLY A 112 -2.13 0.56 -12.71
N ALA A 113 -2.65 0.94 -13.89
CA ALA A 113 -2.51 0.15 -15.11
C ALA A 113 -1.04 0.02 -15.54
N ALA A 114 -0.28 1.13 -15.50
CA ALA A 114 1.14 1.12 -15.81
C ALA A 114 1.95 0.29 -14.79
N LEU A 115 1.58 0.35 -13.51
CA LEU A 115 2.18 -0.44 -12.45
C LEU A 115 1.92 -1.94 -12.66
N SER A 116 0.69 -2.35 -12.96
CA SER A 116 0.37 -3.76 -13.18
C SER A 116 1.09 -4.34 -14.41
N SER A 117 1.17 -3.59 -15.53
CA SER A 117 1.87 -4.10 -16.72
C SER A 117 3.37 -4.27 -16.43
N ARG A 118 4.01 -3.31 -15.77
CA ARG A 118 5.43 -3.42 -15.39
C ARG A 118 5.73 -4.58 -14.45
N LEU A 119 4.83 -4.89 -13.52
CA LEU A 119 4.98 -6.04 -12.63
C LEU A 119 4.84 -7.38 -13.39
N VAL A 120 4.06 -7.41 -14.47
CA VAL A 120 3.84 -8.63 -15.28
C VAL A 120 4.92 -8.83 -16.33
N GLU A 121 5.37 -7.75 -17.00
CA GLU A 121 6.33 -7.79 -18.10
C GLU A 121 7.68 -8.40 -17.73
N GLY A 122 8.03 -8.45 -16.43
CA GLY A 122 9.19 -9.17 -15.95
C GLY A 122 10.49 -8.45 -16.30
N GLY A 123 11.03 -7.70 -15.35
CA GLY A 123 12.32 -7.04 -15.49
C GLY A 123 12.94 -6.64 -14.16
N SER A 124 12.09 -6.30 -13.18
CA SER A 124 12.47 -6.10 -11.80
C SER A 124 11.50 -6.82 -10.86
N PRO A 125 11.99 -7.41 -9.75
CA PRO A 125 11.12 -7.95 -8.71
C PRO A 125 10.29 -6.86 -8.00
N TYR A 126 10.67 -5.60 -8.15
CA TYR A 126 10.00 -4.44 -7.56
C TYR A 126 9.74 -3.32 -8.56
N VAL A 127 8.61 -2.65 -8.40
CA VAL A 127 8.32 -1.34 -9.00
C VAL A 127 8.16 -0.34 -7.86
N VAL A 128 8.84 0.80 -7.95
CA VAL A 128 8.86 1.82 -6.89
C VAL A 128 7.99 3.01 -7.28
N LEU A 129 6.91 3.25 -6.53
CA LEU A 129 6.14 4.49 -6.64
C LEU A 129 6.75 5.54 -5.70
N SER A 130 7.18 6.68 -6.23
CA SER A 130 7.72 7.78 -5.43
C SER A 130 6.73 8.92 -5.34
N ALA A 131 6.32 9.26 -4.12
CA ALA A 131 5.31 10.26 -3.84
C ALA A 131 5.81 11.31 -2.85
N LEU A 132 5.55 12.59 -3.14
CA LEU A 132 5.89 13.73 -2.29
C LEU A 132 4.62 14.45 -1.87
N GLY A 133 4.39 14.55 -0.55
CA GLY A 133 3.18 15.15 0.02
C GLY A 133 2.00 14.20 0.11
N GLU A 134 1.03 14.58 0.94
CA GLU A 134 -0.11 13.74 1.34
C GLU A 134 -0.95 13.23 0.16
N THR A 135 -1.39 14.13 -0.72
CA THR A 135 -2.23 13.77 -1.87
C THR A 135 -1.51 12.83 -2.82
N ALA A 136 -0.21 13.03 -3.05
CA ALA A 136 0.58 12.15 -3.89
C ALA A 136 0.70 10.74 -3.28
N VAL A 137 0.88 10.64 -1.96
CA VAL A 137 0.93 9.35 -1.26
C VAL A 137 -0.41 8.63 -1.37
N ALA A 138 -1.53 9.33 -1.16
CA ALA A 138 -2.87 8.75 -1.33
C ALA A 138 -3.08 8.24 -2.76
N ASN A 139 -2.72 9.05 -3.78
CA ASN A 139 -2.79 8.64 -5.17
C ASN A 139 -1.92 7.41 -5.48
N ALA A 140 -0.74 7.31 -4.87
CA ALA A 140 0.16 6.17 -5.06
C ALA A 140 -0.43 4.88 -4.45
N VAL A 141 -1.04 4.96 -3.27
CA VAL A 141 -1.72 3.81 -2.65
C VAL A 141 -2.96 3.41 -3.43
N MET A 142 -3.77 4.37 -3.90
CA MET A 142 -4.91 4.08 -4.77
C MET A 142 -4.47 3.47 -6.11
N ALA A 143 -3.34 3.92 -6.67
CA ALA A 143 -2.77 3.31 -7.87
C ALA A 143 -2.35 1.85 -7.62
N ALA A 144 -1.75 1.57 -6.46
CA ALA A 144 -1.47 0.20 -6.05
C ALA A 144 -2.77 -0.62 -5.89
N ALA A 145 -3.83 -0.07 -5.31
CA ALA A 145 -5.13 -0.75 -5.22
C ALA A 145 -5.72 -1.08 -6.60
N HIS A 146 -5.61 -0.17 -7.58
CA HIS A 146 -6.01 -0.44 -8.96
C HIS A 146 -5.16 -1.53 -9.61
N ALA A 147 -3.84 -1.47 -9.43
CA ALA A 147 -2.96 -2.51 -9.92
C ALA A 147 -3.31 -3.87 -9.33
N GLN A 148 -3.62 -3.94 -8.03
CA GLN A 148 -4.09 -5.16 -7.36
C GLN A 148 -5.36 -5.69 -8.00
N HIS A 149 -6.35 -4.81 -8.24
CA HIS A 149 -7.60 -5.20 -8.90
C HIS A 149 -7.37 -5.73 -10.32
N TYR A 150 -6.49 -5.11 -11.11
CA TYR A 150 -6.17 -5.59 -12.46
C TYR A 150 -5.47 -6.94 -12.42
N LEU A 151 -4.47 -7.10 -11.55
CA LEU A 151 -3.71 -8.34 -11.40
C LEU A 151 -4.60 -9.50 -10.91
N SER A 152 -5.48 -9.24 -9.94
CA SER A 152 -6.40 -10.25 -9.43
C SER A 152 -7.40 -10.69 -10.50
N THR A 153 -7.92 -9.74 -11.27
CA THR A 153 -8.93 -10.01 -12.32
C THR A 153 -8.33 -10.72 -13.52
N GLN A 154 -7.13 -10.35 -13.94
CA GLN A 154 -6.51 -10.88 -15.15
C GLN A 154 -5.74 -12.18 -14.93
N SER A 155 -5.12 -12.33 -13.75
CA SER A 155 -4.12 -13.39 -13.52
C SER A 155 -4.24 -14.07 -12.16
N GLY A 156 -5.19 -13.67 -11.31
CA GLY A 156 -5.31 -14.17 -9.94
C GLY A 156 -4.10 -13.83 -9.06
N ARG A 157 -3.21 -12.94 -9.50
CA ARG A 157 -2.00 -12.57 -8.76
C ARG A 157 -2.30 -11.49 -7.74
N ARG A 158 -1.53 -11.49 -6.65
CA ARG A 158 -1.62 -10.50 -5.58
C ARG A 158 -0.34 -9.70 -5.50
N LEU A 159 -0.43 -8.48 -4.99
CA LEU A 159 0.70 -7.62 -4.73
C LEU A 159 0.92 -7.38 -3.25
N ALA A 160 2.14 -7.02 -2.89
CA ALA A 160 2.51 -6.54 -1.57
C ALA A 160 3.19 -5.17 -1.72
N VAL A 161 2.85 -4.25 -0.83
CA VAL A 161 3.42 -2.91 -0.80
C VAL A 161 4.20 -2.73 0.50
N GLU A 162 5.47 -2.39 0.37
CA GLU A 162 6.31 -1.95 1.48
C GLU A 162 6.49 -0.43 1.39
N ALA A 163 6.14 0.30 2.44
CA ALA A 163 6.37 1.73 2.51
C ALA A 163 7.76 2.01 3.09
N ARG A 164 8.50 2.93 2.47
CA ARG A 164 9.78 3.46 2.98
C ARG A 164 9.76 4.97 2.99
N ALA A 165 10.32 5.57 4.04
CA ALA A 165 10.57 7.00 4.08
C ALA A 165 11.64 7.34 3.03
N ALA A 166 11.43 8.43 2.30
CA ALA A 166 12.38 8.91 1.32
C ALA A 166 12.61 10.41 1.51
N VAL A 167 13.86 10.86 1.36
CA VAL A 167 14.19 12.28 1.29
C VAL A 167 14.54 12.59 -0.15
N VAL A 168 13.85 13.55 -0.74
CA VAL A 168 14.11 14.02 -2.11
C VAL A 168 14.62 15.44 -2.02
N VAL A 169 15.82 15.67 -2.54
CA VAL A 169 16.37 17.02 -2.66
C VAL A 169 15.86 17.63 -3.96
N LYS A 170 15.15 18.76 -3.87
CA LYS A 170 14.65 19.49 -5.04
C LYS A 170 14.92 20.98 -4.86
N GLY A 171 15.77 21.54 -5.72
CA GLY A 171 16.07 22.98 -5.70
C GLY A 171 16.78 23.47 -4.43
N GLY A 172 17.54 22.60 -3.76
CA GLY A 172 18.20 22.91 -2.48
C GLY A 172 17.37 22.53 -1.24
N ASP A 173 16.05 22.38 -1.39
CA ASP A 173 15.17 21.95 -0.30
C ASP A 173 15.14 20.43 -0.15
N GLN A 174 15.17 19.97 1.11
CA GLN A 174 14.94 18.57 1.45
C GLN A 174 13.45 18.33 1.69
N LEU A 175 12.83 17.57 0.79
CA LEU A 175 11.43 17.19 0.89
C LEU A 175 11.32 15.76 1.41
N VAL A 176 10.55 15.58 2.48
CA VAL A 176 10.21 14.25 3.00
C VAL A 176 9.05 13.69 2.19
N GLY A 177 9.25 12.51 1.63
CA GLY A 177 8.24 11.76 0.90
C GLY A 177 8.21 10.29 1.28
N VAL A 178 7.49 9.52 0.47
CA VAL A 178 7.33 8.08 0.65
C VAL A 178 7.64 7.38 -0.67
N GLN A 179 8.39 6.29 -0.56
CA GLN A 179 8.52 5.30 -1.62
C GLN A 179 7.67 4.08 -1.27
N LEU A 180 6.80 3.69 -2.19
CA LEU A 180 6.04 2.44 -2.10
C LEU A 180 6.73 1.42 -3.01
N TRP A 181 7.37 0.43 -2.38
CA TRP A 181 8.01 -0.68 -3.05
C TRP A 181 6.97 -1.77 -3.28
N VAL A 182 6.55 -1.93 -4.53
CA VAL A 182 5.48 -2.84 -4.92
C VAL A 182 6.08 -4.07 -5.56
N ARG A 183 5.68 -5.25 -5.10
CA ARG A 183 6.06 -6.54 -5.67
C ARG A 183 4.86 -7.45 -5.82
N LEU A 184 4.99 -8.48 -6.65
CA LEU A 184 4.03 -9.57 -6.69
C LEU A 184 4.31 -10.56 -5.56
N GLN A 185 3.23 -11.07 -4.96
CA GLN A 185 3.34 -12.13 -3.97
C GLN A 185 3.61 -13.47 -4.67
N PRO A 186 4.38 -14.39 -4.04
CA PRO A 186 4.53 -15.74 -4.54
C PRO A 186 3.16 -16.43 -4.63
N PRO A 187 2.94 -17.30 -5.64
CA PRO A 187 1.73 -18.10 -5.68
C PRO A 187 1.63 -18.96 -4.40
N GLY A 188 0.45 -18.96 -3.77
CA GLY A 188 0.21 -19.71 -2.53
C GLY A 188 0.46 -18.95 -1.22
N SER A 189 0.84 -17.66 -1.26
CA SER A 189 0.83 -16.84 -0.05
C SER A 189 -0.62 -16.63 0.44
N THR A 190 -0.94 -17.20 1.58
CA THR A 190 -2.19 -16.97 2.30
C THR A 190 -2.17 -15.57 2.93
N GLY A 191 -2.28 -14.53 2.10
CA GLY A 191 -2.47 -13.16 2.59
C GLY A 191 -3.85 -13.01 3.22
N GLY A 192 -3.92 -12.40 4.40
CA GLY A 192 -5.05 -12.32 5.33
C GLY A 192 -6.36 -11.75 4.79
N ALA A 193 -7.03 -12.51 3.93
CA ALA A 193 -8.45 -12.39 3.64
C ALA A 193 -9.22 -13.31 4.59
N ALA A 194 -9.27 -12.94 5.87
CA ALA A 194 -10.36 -13.37 6.75
C ALA A 194 -11.33 -12.18 6.83
N ASP A 195 -12.49 -12.33 6.21
CA ASP A 195 -13.69 -11.48 6.34
C ASP A 195 -13.49 -9.95 6.29
N ALA A 196 -13.30 -9.42 5.08
CA ALA A 196 -13.91 -8.12 4.76
C ALA A 196 -15.34 -8.42 4.29
N GLY A 197 -16.27 -8.49 5.24
CA GLY A 197 -17.66 -8.87 5.03
C GLY A 197 -18.29 -8.19 3.81
N ALA A 198 -18.90 -9.01 2.96
CA ALA A 198 -19.80 -8.57 1.91
C ALA A 198 -20.89 -7.65 2.51
N PRO A 199 -21.26 -6.53 1.87
CA PRO A 199 -22.44 -5.79 2.29
C PRO A 199 -23.67 -6.69 2.07
N ASN A 200 -24.36 -6.95 3.15
CA ASN A 200 -25.59 -7.71 3.23
C ASN A 200 -26.62 -7.15 2.24
N ALA A 201 -26.83 -7.85 1.11
CA ALA A 201 -27.90 -7.59 0.17
C ALA A 201 -29.22 -8.14 0.75
N ALA A 202 -29.79 -7.42 1.71
CA ALA A 202 -31.09 -7.77 2.28
C ALA A 202 -31.84 -6.51 2.72
N ALA A 203 -32.49 -5.83 1.77
CA ALA A 203 -33.71 -5.05 2.00
C ALA A 203 -34.27 -4.51 0.67
N ALA A 204 -34.91 -5.35 -0.13
CA ALA A 204 -35.91 -4.92 -1.13
C ALA A 204 -36.80 -6.11 -1.55
N ALA A 205 -37.43 -6.77 -0.58
CA ALA A 205 -38.60 -7.61 -0.85
C ALA A 205 -39.84 -6.76 -0.58
N GLY A 206 -40.28 -5.98 -1.58
CA GLY A 206 -41.60 -5.38 -1.58
C GLY A 206 -42.61 -6.40 -2.11
N PRO A 207 -43.69 -6.74 -1.38
CA PRO A 207 -44.65 -7.73 -1.83
C PRO A 207 -45.49 -7.20 -3.00
N SER A 208 -45.48 -7.97 -4.08
CA SER A 208 -46.45 -7.94 -5.15
C SER A 208 -47.82 -8.46 -4.68
N GLY A 209 -48.90 -7.71 -4.94
CA GLY A 209 -50.25 -8.27 -4.97
C GLY A 209 -51.33 -7.36 -4.38
N GLY A 210 -52.29 -6.93 -5.23
CA GLY A 210 -53.53 -6.31 -4.76
C GLY A 210 -54.26 -5.51 -5.83
N ALA A 211 -55.07 -6.20 -6.62
CA ALA A 211 -55.90 -5.63 -7.67
C ALA A 211 -57.12 -4.84 -7.15
N MET A 212 -57.53 -3.84 -7.93
CA MET A 212 -58.90 -3.50 -8.34
C MET A 212 -59.95 -3.08 -7.28
N VAL A 213 -60.31 -1.79 -7.30
CA VAL A 213 -61.70 -1.30 -7.19
C VAL A 213 -61.84 -0.01 -8.03
N PRO A 214 -62.76 0.08 -9.01
CA PRO A 214 -63.15 1.36 -9.59
C PRO A 214 -64.23 2.03 -8.73
N ALA A 215 -64.14 3.34 -8.55
CA ALA A 215 -65.19 4.15 -7.93
C ALA A 215 -65.75 5.14 -8.96
N ALA A 216 -67.08 5.09 -9.10
CA ALA A 216 -68.04 6.05 -9.68
C ALA A 216 -67.85 6.47 -11.14
#